data_AF-A0A7X6TW24-F1
#
_entry.id   AF-A0A7X6TW24-F1
#
_cell.length_a   1.000
_cell.length_b   1.000
_cell.length_c   1.000
_cell.angle_alpha   90.00
_cell.angle_beta   90.00
_cell.angle_gamma   90.00
#
_symmetry.space_group_name_H-M   'P 1'
#
loop_
_entity.id
_entity.type
_entity.pdbx_description
1 polymer ?
#
loop_
_entity_poly.entity_id
_entity_poly.type
_entity_poly.pdbx_seq_one_letter_code
_entity_poly.pdbx_strand_id
1 'polypeptide(L)'
;MENYNMEDFGEEIKNIRRSLKMTQRSVRERVGISENTLMKIEKGLVIPKYETLELLSLAYKLDLTAIFHKYRYDRSLETILGKIDEAIVNNRPDKLEECYELYLAYLNNNKNTANSPDWELLDCFLINAIKYYRHDLKDFQSREMIQNIRETMQRVNPELRWAHLSKTIFNMWEVRLLILLALLEASLDHYDISINILESIYGRFLKLRNQVVREQKVFLIALFNLSYHYHVTDQNEKALDIATQGIDYGREVSDFTLLHGLYYRQGIARYKLGMDNYMESLRYAVTMLEIMDRKKLAQLYRSVTLKSYDIEIQ
;
A
#
# COMPACT_ATOMS: atom_id res chain seq x y z
N MET A 1 -6.96 15.52 -1.90
CA MET A 1 -6.79 16.92 -2.33
C MET A 1 -5.32 17.19 -2.52
N GLU A 2 -4.91 17.72 -3.68
CA GLU A 2 -3.51 17.80 -4.08
C GLU A 2 -3.02 19.24 -3.89
N ASN A 3 -2.17 19.46 -2.89
CA ASN A 3 -1.57 20.78 -2.62
C ASN A 3 -0.28 20.89 -3.43
N TYR A 4 -0.07 21.98 -4.17
CA TYR A 4 1.07 22.16 -5.08
C TYR A 4 1.86 23.43 -4.78
N ASN A 5 3.20 23.34 -4.81
CA ASN A 5 4.11 24.48 -4.78
C ASN A 5 4.09 25.17 -6.13
N MET A 6 3.08 26.01 -6.30
CA MET A 6 2.82 26.70 -7.56
C MET A 6 3.87 27.77 -7.87
N GLU A 7 4.51 28.36 -6.86
CA GLU A 7 5.58 29.34 -7.05
C GLU A 7 6.80 28.68 -7.70
N ASP A 8 7.31 27.61 -7.09
CA ASP A 8 8.47 26.89 -7.62
C ASP A 8 8.17 26.22 -8.97
N PHE A 9 6.95 25.67 -9.13
CA PHE A 9 6.52 25.12 -10.42
C PHE A 9 6.45 26.20 -11.50
N GLY A 10 5.89 27.37 -11.19
CA GLY A 10 5.79 28.49 -12.12
C GLY A 10 7.14 28.96 -12.60
N GLU A 11 8.11 29.10 -11.69
CA GLU A 11 9.48 29.49 -12.04
C GLU A 11 10.18 28.41 -12.89
N GLU A 12 9.95 27.12 -12.60
CA GLU A 12 10.47 26.03 -13.43
C GLU A 12 9.94 26.07 -14.86
N ILE A 13 8.63 26.27 -15.04
CA ILE A 13 8.00 26.39 -16.37
C ILE A 13 8.59 27.58 -17.15
N LYS A 14 8.81 28.70 -16.48
CA LYS A 14 9.45 29.89 -17.06
C LYS A 14 10.91 29.61 -17.44
N ASN A 15 11.65 28.87 -16.62
CA ASN A 15 13.03 28.47 -16.90
C ASN A 15 13.12 27.53 -18.11
N ILE A 16 12.24 26.52 -18.19
CA ILE A 16 12.11 25.63 -19.35
C ILE A 16 11.82 26.43 -20.62
N ARG A 17 10.84 27.33 -20.59
CA ARG A 17 10.51 28.14 -21.78
C ARG A 17 11.72 28.98 -22.24
N ARG A 18 12.44 29.58 -21.29
CA ARG A 18 13.61 30.42 -21.57
C ARG A 18 14.80 29.60 -22.08
N SER A 19 15.03 28.40 -21.56
CA SER A 19 16.11 27.51 -22.04
C SER A 19 15.89 27.08 -23.49
N LEU A 20 14.62 26.94 -23.90
CA LEU A 20 14.20 26.70 -25.28
C LEU A 20 14.15 27.98 -26.15
N LYS A 21 14.57 29.14 -25.60
CA LYS A 21 14.56 30.45 -26.26
C LYS A 21 13.19 30.88 -26.79
N MET A 22 12.11 30.44 -26.14
CA MET A 22 10.73 30.75 -26.54
C MET A 22 10.20 32.00 -25.81
N THR A 23 9.45 32.84 -26.51
CA THR A 23 8.63 33.91 -25.90
C THR A 23 7.24 33.37 -25.55
N GLN A 24 6.51 34.02 -24.63
CA GLN A 24 5.12 33.61 -24.33
C GLN A 24 4.23 33.66 -25.59
N ARG A 25 4.44 34.66 -26.44
CA ARG A 25 3.78 34.77 -27.76
C ARG A 25 4.08 33.57 -28.67
N SER A 26 5.35 33.13 -28.75
CA SER A 26 5.72 31.96 -29.56
C SER A 26 5.08 30.66 -29.05
N VAL A 27 4.87 30.54 -27.73
CA VAL A 27 4.15 29.40 -27.14
C VAL A 27 2.67 29.45 -27.55
N ARG A 28 2.04 30.62 -27.44
CA ARG A 28 0.66 30.83 -27.91
C ARG A 28 0.48 30.45 -29.37
N GLU A 29 1.35 30.93 -30.25
CA GLU A 29 1.30 30.65 -31.68
C GLU A 29 1.46 29.16 -32.00
N ARG A 30 2.15 28.40 -31.13
CA ARG A 30 2.42 26.98 -31.33
C ARG A 30 1.33 26.06 -30.80
N VAL A 31 0.74 26.37 -29.64
CA VAL A 31 -0.19 25.45 -28.94
C VAL A 31 -1.49 26.11 -28.48
N GLY A 32 -1.74 27.36 -28.86
CA GLY A 32 -3.01 28.06 -28.63
C GLY A 32 -3.25 28.56 -27.20
N ILE A 33 -2.28 28.40 -26.29
CA ILE A 33 -2.41 28.89 -24.91
C ILE A 33 -2.20 30.39 -24.86
N SER A 34 -3.16 31.13 -24.30
CA SER A 34 -3.06 32.59 -24.20
C SER A 34 -1.84 33.04 -23.39
N GLU A 35 -1.21 34.14 -23.79
CA GLU A 35 -0.06 34.72 -23.07
C GLU A 35 -0.41 35.05 -21.60
N ASN A 36 -1.63 35.51 -21.35
CA ASN A 36 -2.11 35.80 -19.99
C ASN A 36 -2.23 34.52 -19.14
N THR A 37 -2.74 33.43 -19.73
CA THR A 37 -2.79 32.12 -19.05
C THR A 37 -1.38 31.63 -18.72
N LEU A 38 -0.47 31.68 -19.70
CA LEU A 38 0.91 31.26 -19.51
C LEU A 38 1.65 32.12 -18.46
N MET A 39 1.46 33.45 -18.49
CA MET A 39 1.99 34.34 -17.48
C MET A 39 1.49 34.00 -16.08
N LYS A 40 0.19 33.72 -15.92
CA LYS A 40 -0.38 33.33 -14.62
C LYS A 40 0.20 32.02 -14.11
N ILE A 41 0.41 31.04 -14.99
CA ILE A 41 1.07 29.77 -14.66
C ILE A 41 2.52 30.02 -14.23
N GLU A 42 3.28 30.79 -15.01
CA GLU A 42 4.70 31.11 -14.72
C GLU A 42 4.90 31.92 -13.43
N LYS A 43 3.85 32.59 -12.94
CA LYS A 43 3.84 33.31 -11.66
C LYS A 43 3.29 32.46 -10.50
N GLY A 44 2.91 31.21 -10.73
CA GLY A 44 2.30 30.35 -9.72
C GLY A 44 0.89 30.77 -9.28
N LEU A 45 0.21 31.63 -10.04
CA LEU A 45 -1.08 32.20 -9.67
C LEU A 45 -2.28 31.29 -9.97
N VAL A 46 -2.09 30.28 -10.83
CA VAL A 46 -3.15 29.34 -11.24
C VAL A 46 -2.60 27.92 -11.34
N ILE A 47 -3.39 26.96 -10.90
CA ILE A 47 -3.13 25.54 -11.17
C ILE A 47 -3.52 25.27 -12.63
N PRO A 48 -2.57 24.84 -13.50
CA PRO A 48 -2.90 24.51 -14.88
C PRO A 48 -3.81 23.28 -14.94
N LYS A 49 -4.76 23.31 -15.88
CA LYS A 49 -5.57 22.11 -16.18
C LYS A 49 -4.69 21.05 -16.85
N TYR A 50 -5.10 19.79 -16.77
CA TYR A 50 -4.42 18.68 -17.45
C TYR A 50 -4.21 18.96 -18.95
N GLU A 51 -5.26 19.42 -19.65
CA GLU A 51 -5.17 19.81 -21.07
C GLU A 51 -4.12 20.90 -21.33
N THR A 52 -3.97 21.86 -20.41
CA THR A 52 -2.96 22.91 -20.52
C THR A 52 -1.55 22.34 -20.34
N LEU A 53 -1.36 21.40 -19.41
CA LEU A 53 -0.08 20.71 -19.24
C LEU A 53 0.29 19.92 -20.49
N GLU A 54 -0.64 19.17 -21.09
CA GLU A 54 -0.41 18.42 -22.33
C GLU A 54 -0.01 19.33 -23.51
N LEU A 55 -0.71 20.45 -23.68
CA LEU A 55 -0.37 21.44 -24.72
C LEU A 55 1.01 22.05 -24.49
N LEU A 56 1.35 22.42 -23.25
CA LEU A 56 2.69 22.92 -22.93
C LEU A 56 3.75 21.83 -23.07
N SER A 57 3.45 20.57 -22.77
CA SER A 57 4.34 19.42 -22.99
C SER A 57 4.73 19.30 -24.47
N LEU A 58 3.77 19.46 -25.37
CA LEU A 58 4.03 19.51 -26.82
C LEU A 58 4.90 20.71 -27.22
N ALA A 59 4.65 21.88 -26.65
CA ALA A 59 5.44 23.08 -26.92
C ALA A 59 6.89 22.92 -26.47
N TYR A 60 7.09 22.42 -25.26
CA TYR A 60 8.40 22.32 -24.60
C TYR A 60 9.13 21.00 -24.84
N LYS A 61 8.46 20.01 -25.45
CA LYS A 61 9.00 18.66 -25.71
C LYS A 61 9.46 17.96 -24.43
N LEU A 62 8.74 18.20 -23.33
CA LEU A 62 8.98 17.60 -22.01
C LEU A 62 7.65 17.11 -21.45
N ASP A 63 7.67 16.07 -20.62
CA ASP A 63 6.49 15.64 -19.89
C ASP A 63 6.24 16.58 -18.70
N LEU A 64 5.45 17.63 -18.94
CA LEU A 64 5.12 18.60 -17.89
C LEU A 64 4.14 18.05 -16.88
N THR A 65 3.38 17.00 -17.21
CA THR A 65 2.54 16.30 -16.24
C THR A 65 3.44 15.63 -15.20
N ALA A 66 4.48 14.90 -15.61
CA ALA A 66 5.47 14.32 -14.71
C ALA A 66 6.27 15.38 -13.94
N ILE A 67 6.61 16.51 -14.55
CA ILE A 67 7.29 17.62 -13.86
C ILE A 67 6.36 18.24 -12.82
N PHE A 68 5.11 18.55 -13.16
CA PHE A 68 4.13 19.13 -12.25
C PHE A 68 3.92 18.27 -11.00
N HIS A 69 3.93 16.94 -11.16
CA HIS A 69 3.86 16.01 -10.03
C HIS A 69 5.00 16.18 -9.01
N LYS A 70 6.20 16.60 -9.42
CA LYS A 70 7.35 16.83 -8.51
C LYS A 70 7.15 18.01 -7.55
N TYR A 71 6.28 18.95 -7.95
CA TYR A 71 5.96 20.17 -7.21
C TYR A 71 4.70 20.02 -6.36
N ARG A 72 4.13 18.82 -6.27
CA ARG A 72 3.13 18.53 -5.24
C ARG A 72 3.78 18.75 -3.86
N TYR A 73 3.23 19.67 -3.06
CA TYR A 73 3.74 20.00 -1.71
C TYR A 73 3.81 18.76 -0.83
N ASP A 74 2.89 17.81 -1.01
CA ASP A 74 2.70 16.74 -0.05
C ASP A 74 3.50 15.47 -0.36
N ARG A 75 4.81 15.61 -0.57
CA ARG A 75 5.73 14.47 -0.42
C ARG A 75 5.82 14.01 1.03
N SER A 76 5.42 14.85 2.00
CA SER A 76 5.40 14.53 3.42
C SER A 76 4.51 13.33 3.73
N LEU A 77 3.26 13.33 3.26
CA LEU A 77 2.35 12.22 3.50
C LEU A 77 2.82 10.96 2.79
N GLU A 78 3.18 11.02 1.50
CA GLU A 78 3.71 9.84 0.79
C GLU A 78 4.95 9.26 1.50
N THR A 79 5.81 10.12 2.05
CA THR A 79 6.95 9.70 2.87
C THR A 79 6.52 9.05 4.19
N ILE A 80 5.53 9.63 4.88
CA ILE A 80 4.96 9.06 6.12
C ILE A 80 4.35 7.68 5.82
N LEU A 81 3.61 7.53 4.73
CA LEU A 81 3.02 6.26 4.30
C LEU A 81 4.08 5.20 3.97
N GLY A 82 5.15 5.58 3.29
CA GLY A 82 6.28 4.68 3.05
C GLY A 82 6.92 4.18 4.35
N LYS A 83 7.07 5.06 5.35
CA LYS A 83 7.58 4.70 6.68
C LYS A 83 6.61 3.83 7.48
N ILE A 84 5.31 4.06 7.35
CA ILE A 84 4.26 3.21 7.94
C ILE A 84 4.38 1.78 7.39
N ASP A 85 4.46 1.64 6.07
CA ASP A 85 4.59 0.33 5.42
C ASP A 85 5.87 -0.38 5.85
N GLU A 86 6.99 0.35 5.98
CA GLU A 86 8.23 -0.19 6.51
C GLU A 86 8.09 -0.64 7.98
N ALA A 87 7.45 0.17 8.83
CA ALA A 87 7.24 -0.18 10.23
C ALA A 87 6.38 -1.44 10.40
N ILE A 88 5.31 -1.58 9.62
CA ILE A 88 4.42 -2.75 9.59
C ILE A 88 5.20 -4.01 9.19
N VAL A 89 5.91 -3.96 8.06
CA VAL A 89 6.67 -5.10 7.52
C VAL A 89 7.80 -5.55 8.45
N ASN A 90 8.38 -4.63 9.20
CA ASN A 90 9.45 -4.91 10.16
C ASN A 90 8.93 -5.21 11.56
N ASN A 91 7.61 -5.21 11.78
CA ASN A 91 7.00 -5.39 13.09
C ASN A 91 7.56 -4.40 14.14
N ARG A 92 7.56 -3.10 13.80
CA ARG A 92 8.13 -2.00 14.60
C ARG A 92 7.04 -1.05 15.09
N PRO A 93 6.30 -1.41 16.16
CA PRO A 93 5.25 -0.55 16.71
C PRO A 93 5.79 0.82 17.16
N ASP A 94 7.02 0.86 17.67
CA ASP A 94 7.71 2.11 18.03
C ASP A 94 7.85 3.07 16.84
N LYS A 95 8.17 2.54 15.66
CA LYS A 95 8.26 3.33 14.43
C LYS A 95 6.90 3.73 13.88
N LEU A 96 5.87 2.92 14.11
CA LEU A 96 4.51 3.26 13.72
C LEU A 96 3.97 4.42 14.56
N GLU A 97 4.28 4.46 15.86
CA GLU A 97 3.98 5.60 16.75
C GLU A 97 4.69 6.88 16.30
N GLU A 98 5.99 6.82 15.99
CA GLU A 98 6.72 7.96 15.42
C GLU A 98 6.05 8.47 14.13
N CYS A 99 5.58 7.56 13.27
CA CYS A 99 4.86 7.94 12.04
C CYS A 99 3.51 8.60 12.33
N TYR A 100 2.79 8.15 13.36
CA TYR A 100 1.53 8.75 13.77
C TYR A 100 1.72 10.18 14.30
N GLU A 101 2.76 10.44 15.08
CA GLU A 101 3.11 11.80 15.51
C GLU A 101 3.44 12.72 14.32
N LEU A 102 4.19 12.21 13.34
CA LEU A 102 4.46 12.94 12.09
C LEU A 102 3.18 13.24 11.30
N TYR A 103 2.25 12.29 11.28
CA TYR A 103 0.93 12.45 10.66
C TYR A 103 0.09 13.52 11.37
N LEU A 104 0.04 13.53 12.71
CA LEU A 104 -0.66 14.56 13.47
C LEU A 104 -0.06 15.95 13.25
N ALA A 105 1.27 16.05 13.23
CA ALA A 105 1.96 17.29 12.90
C ALA A 105 1.63 17.76 11.46
N TYR A 106 1.58 16.82 10.51
CA TYR A 106 1.17 17.10 9.15
C TYR A 106 -0.26 17.66 9.07
N LEU A 107 -1.24 17.03 9.73
CA LEU A 107 -2.63 17.51 9.75
C LEU A 107 -2.75 18.91 10.38
N ASN A 108 -2.04 19.16 11.48
CA ASN A 108 -2.05 20.45 12.16
C ASN A 108 -1.53 21.59 11.28
N ASN A 109 -0.59 21.31 10.38
CA ASN A 109 -0.05 22.27 9.44
C ASN A 109 -0.93 22.44 8.18
N ASN A 110 -1.87 21.51 7.94
CA ASN A 110 -2.73 21.47 6.76
C ASN A 110 -4.23 21.54 7.16
N LYS A 111 -4.61 22.45 8.06
CA LYS A 111 -5.97 22.50 8.65
C LYS A 111 -7.12 22.57 7.64
N ASN A 112 -6.90 23.10 6.43
CA ASN A 112 -7.93 23.18 5.38
C ASN A 112 -8.25 21.81 4.74
N THR A 113 -7.50 20.75 5.03
CA THR A 113 -7.76 19.39 4.51
C THR A 113 -8.37 18.44 5.55
N ALA A 114 -8.55 18.84 6.80
CA ALA A 114 -8.78 17.93 7.95
C ALA A 114 -10.12 17.16 7.97
N ASN A 115 -11.08 17.46 7.09
CA ASN A 115 -12.42 16.85 7.10
C ASN A 115 -12.70 15.99 5.85
N SER A 116 -11.74 15.16 5.44
CA SER A 116 -11.97 14.14 4.40
C SER A 116 -12.31 12.80 5.07
N PRO A 117 -13.29 12.03 4.54
CA PRO A 117 -13.52 10.65 4.97
C PRO A 117 -12.25 9.77 4.91
N ASP A 118 -11.31 10.09 4.01
CA ASP A 118 -10.04 9.39 3.90
C ASP A 118 -9.14 9.56 5.14
N TRP A 119 -9.14 10.74 5.76
CA TRP A 119 -8.32 11.01 6.96
C TRP A 119 -8.84 10.26 8.17
N GLU A 120 -10.15 10.14 8.25
CA GLU A 120 -10.80 9.37 9.28
C GLU A 120 -10.49 7.87 9.17
N LEU A 121 -10.49 7.32 7.95
CA LEU A 121 -10.06 5.95 7.72
C LEU A 121 -8.57 5.75 8.05
N LEU A 122 -7.71 6.69 7.67
CA LEU A 122 -6.27 6.65 7.97
C LEU A 122 -6.01 6.75 9.48
N ASP A 123 -6.69 7.65 10.18
CA ASP A 123 -6.58 7.81 11.63
C ASP A 123 -7.02 6.54 12.36
N CYS A 124 -8.18 5.99 11.99
CA CYS A 124 -8.66 4.72 12.49
C CYS A 124 -7.66 3.59 12.21
N PHE A 125 -7.07 3.54 11.01
CA PHE A 125 -6.07 2.55 10.66
C PHE A 125 -4.83 2.65 11.55
N LEU A 126 -4.25 3.85 11.70
CA LEU A 126 -3.01 4.04 12.45
C LEU A 126 -3.18 3.74 13.94
N ILE A 127 -4.26 4.24 14.55
CA ILE A 127 -4.57 3.98 15.98
C ILE A 127 -4.71 2.48 16.22
N ASN A 128 -5.47 1.78 15.38
CA ASN A 128 -5.69 0.35 15.55
C ASN A 128 -4.43 -0.47 15.18
N ALA A 129 -3.67 -0.08 14.17
CA ALA A 129 -2.44 -0.78 13.80
C ALA A 129 -1.38 -0.67 14.92
N ILE A 130 -1.19 0.51 15.52
CA ILE A 130 -0.30 0.69 16.68
C ILE A 130 -0.69 -0.25 17.83
N LYS A 131 -1.97 -0.29 18.17
CA LYS A 131 -2.49 -1.18 19.22
C LYS A 131 -2.26 -2.65 18.88
N TYR A 132 -2.51 -3.06 17.64
CA TYR A 132 -2.35 -4.44 17.19
C TYR A 132 -0.90 -4.92 17.27
N TYR A 133 0.06 -4.07 16.88
CA TYR A 133 1.48 -4.43 16.86
C TYR A 133 2.18 -4.28 18.22
N ARG A 134 1.56 -3.63 19.20
CA ARG A 134 2.00 -3.72 20.60
C ARG A 134 1.70 -5.14 21.10
N HIS A 135 2.70 -5.80 21.68
CA HIS A 135 2.53 -7.13 22.25
C HIS A 135 1.41 -7.15 23.32
N ASP A 136 0.83 -8.34 23.57
CA ASP A 136 -0.16 -8.61 24.63
C ASP A 136 -1.60 -8.11 24.38
N LEU A 137 -2.06 -8.13 23.14
CA LEU A 137 -3.47 -7.84 22.82
C LEU A 137 -4.40 -8.94 23.36
N LYS A 138 -5.32 -8.55 24.25
CA LYS A 138 -6.35 -9.44 24.80
C LYS A 138 -7.58 -9.49 23.89
N ASP A 139 -8.32 -10.60 23.92
CA ASP A 139 -9.52 -10.81 23.10
C ASP A 139 -10.53 -9.65 23.17
N PHE A 140 -10.75 -9.08 24.36
CA PHE A 140 -11.69 -7.97 24.51
C PHE A 140 -11.21 -6.71 23.76
N GLN A 141 -9.90 -6.47 23.72
CA GLN A 141 -9.30 -5.35 23.00
C GLN A 141 -9.41 -5.59 21.50
N SER A 142 -9.17 -6.82 21.02
CA SER A 142 -9.41 -7.19 19.62
C SER A 142 -10.86 -6.92 19.21
N ARG A 143 -11.84 -7.30 20.05
CA ARG A 143 -13.27 -7.06 19.80
C ARG A 143 -13.61 -5.57 19.75
N GLU A 144 -13.05 -4.76 20.65
CA GLU A 144 -13.23 -3.31 20.65
C GLU A 144 -12.69 -2.67 19.37
N MET A 145 -11.50 -3.11 18.93
CA MET A 145 -10.87 -2.64 17.69
C MET A 145 -11.68 -3.04 16.45
N ILE A 146 -12.16 -4.30 16.41
CA ILE A 146 -13.07 -4.77 15.35
C ILE A 146 -14.31 -3.88 15.26
N GLN A 147 -14.93 -3.58 16.40
CA GLN A 147 -16.11 -2.72 16.44
C GLN A 147 -15.79 -1.30 15.95
N ASN A 148 -14.69 -0.70 16.42
CA ASN A 148 -14.25 0.63 16.01
C ASN A 148 -14.01 0.72 14.50
N ILE A 149 -13.33 -0.28 13.91
CA ILE A 149 -13.10 -0.34 12.47
C ILE A 149 -14.43 -0.45 11.72
N ARG A 150 -15.32 -1.35 12.15
CA ARG A 150 -16.60 -1.59 11.49
C ARG A 150 -17.49 -0.34 11.51
N GLU A 151 -17.58 0.35 12.65
CA GLU A 151 -18.34 1.59 12.81
C GLU A 151 -17.77 2.72 11.95
N THR A 152 -16.46 2.87 11.92
CA THR A 152 -15.79 3.91 11.11
C THR A 152 -16.02 3.68 9.62
N MET A 153 -15.82 2.45 9.15
CA MET A 153 -16.08 2.10 7.74
C MET A 153 -17.55 2.26 7.37
N GLN A 154 -18.50 1.86 8.23
CA GLN A 154 -19.93 2.03 7.96
C GLN A 154 -20.35 3.50 7.90
N ARG A 155 -19.71 4.36 8.70
CA ARG A 155 -19.99 5.79 8.72
C ARG A 155 -19.44 6.52 7.50
N VAL A 156 -18.23 6.16 7.07
CA VAL A 156 -17.61 6.69 5.83
C VAL A 156 -18.31 6.13 4.58
N ASN A 157 -18.77 4.88 4.63
CA ASN A 157 -19.45 4.19 3.55
C ASN A 157 -20.79 3.60 4.03
N PRO A 158 -21.88 4.40 4.09
CA PRO A 158 -23.19 3.94 4.57
C PRO A 158 -23.82 2.79 3.77
N GLU A 159 -23.39 2.61 2.53
CA GLU A 159 -23.85 1.53 1.65
C GLU A 159 -23.10 0.21 1.90
N LEU A 160 -22.03 0.21 2.70
CA LEU A 160 -21.27 -0.98 3.04
C LEU A 160 -22.19 -2.06 3.62
N ARG A 161 -22.05 -3.27 3.09
CA ARG A 161 -22.72 -4.48 3.57
C ARG A 161 -21.67 -5.55 3.86
N TRP A 162 -21.46 -5.83 5.14
CA TRP A 162 -20.48 -6.84 5.62
C TRP A 162 -20.72 -8.24 5.07
N ALA A 163 -21.97 -8.61 4.79
CA ALA A 163 -22.30 -9.91 4.18
C ALA A 163 -21.95 -9.99 2.68
N HIS A 164 -21.63 -8.86 2.03
CA HIS A 164 -21.45 -8.76 0.58
C HIS A 164 -20.20 -7.96 0.18
N LEU A 165 -19.11 -8.11 0.94
CA LEU A 165 -17.85 -7.39 0.69
C LEU A 165 -17.33 -7.57 -0.75
N SER A 166 -17.50 -8.75 -1.34
CA SER A 166 -17.09 -9.05 -2.72
C SER A 166 -17.78 -8.21 -3.81
N LYS A 167 -18.90 -7.56 -3.47
CA LYS A 167 -19.66 -6.66 -4.36
C LYS A 167 -19.36 -5.18 -4.11
N THR A 168 -18.67 -4.85 -3.03
CA THR A 168 -18.36 -3.47 -2.66
C THR A 168 -17.05 -3.01 -3.32
N ILE A 169 -17.02 -1.76 -3.77
CA ILE A 169 -15.80 -1.14 -4.28
C ILE A 169 -15.12 -0.43 -3.11
N PHE A 170 -13.90 -0.85 -2.79
CA PHE A 170 -13.09 -0.26 -1.72
C PHE A 170 -11.98 0.64 -2.27
N ASN A 171 -11.76 1.77 -1.62
CA ASN A 171 -10.54 2.58 -1.74
C ASN A 171 -9.37 1.91 -0.97
N MET A 172 -8.16 2.47 -1.08
CA MET A 172 -6.98 1.85 -0.46
C MET A 172 -6.98 1.89 1.07
N TRP A 173 -7.56 2.92 1.68
CA TRP A 173 -7.68 3.02 3.15
C TRP A 173 -8.64 1.98 3.71
N GLU A 174 -9.78 1.78 3.04
CA GLU A 174 -10.71 0.70 3.36
C GLU A 174 -10.04 -0.67 3.20
N VAL A 175 -9.24 -0.90 2.15
CA VAL A 175 -8.49 -2.16 1.99
C VAL A 175 -7.51 -2.38 3.14
N ARG A 176 -6.76 -1.37 3.57
CA ARG A 176 -5.83 -1.47 4.71
C ARG A 176 -6.55 -1.81 6.01
N LEU A 177 -7.69 -1.16 6.26
CA LEU A 177 -8.55 -1.47 7.41
C LEU A 177 -9.13 -2.88 7.34
N LEU A 178 -9.54 -3.34 6.16
CA LEU A 178 -10.04 -4.70 5.97
C LEU A 178 -8.93 -5.75 6.21
N ILE A 179 -7.69 -5.50 5.80
CA ILE A 179 -6.57 -6.39 6.14
C ILE A 179 -6.37 -6.44 7.66
N LEU A 180 -6.34 -5.29 8.33
CA LEU A 180 -6.21 -5.24 9.79
C LEU A 180 -7.38 -5.95 10.49
N LEU A 181 -8.60 -5.75 9.99
CA LEU A 181 -9.79 -6.42 10.48
C LEU A 181 -9.68 -7.94 10.31
N ALA A 182 -9.21 -8.42 9.16
CA ALA A 182 -8.99 -9.84 8.92
C ALA A 182 -7.96 -10.43 9.90
N LEU A 183 -6.89 -9.69 10.20
CA LEU A 183 -5.89 -10.11 11.20
C LEU A 183 -6.46 -10.16 12.63
N LEU A 184 -7.31 -9.20 12.99
CA LEU A 184 -7.99 -9.17 14.28
C LEU A 184 -9.00 -10.33 14.42
N GLU A 185 -9.80 -10.60 13.38
CA GLU A 185 -10.75 -11.73 13.37
C GLU A 185 -9.98 -13.06 13.48
N ALA A 186 -8.86 -13.22 12.77
CA ALA A 186 -8.00 -14.39 12.89
C ALA A 186 -7.37 -14.54 14.29
N SER A 187 -7.06 -13.44 14.99
CA SER A 187 -6.57 -13.49 16.38
C SER A 187 -7.60 -14.01 17.37
N LEU A 188 -8.89 -14.01 16.99
CA LEU A 188 -10.00 -14.55 17.75
C LEU A 188 -10.47 -15.93 17.22
N ASP A 189 -9.63 -16.58 16.40
CA ASP A 189 -9.93 -17.84 15.71
C ASP A 189 -11.13 -17.79 14.73
N HIS A 190 -11.59 -16.60 14.35
CA HIS A 190 -12.64 -16.41 13.33
C HIS A 190 -12.04 -16.43 11.90
N TYR A 191 -11.38 -17.52 11.54
CA TYR A 191 -10.68 -17.65 10.25
C TYR A 191 -11.62 -17.62 9.05
N ASP A 192 -12.86 -18.05 9.18
CA ASP A 192 -13.89 -17.98 8.14
C ASP A 192 -14.19 -16.53 7.74
N ILE A 193 -14.38 -15.64 8.73
CA ILE A 193 -14.59 -14.20 8.51
C ILE A 193 -13.33 -13.59 7.89
N SER A 194 -12.16 -13.93 8.46
CA SER A 194 -10.88 -13.42 7.99
C SER A 194 -10.60 -13.77 6.53
N ILE A 195 -10.80 -15.04 6.15
CA ILE A 195 -10.65 -15.53 4.78
C ILE A 195 -11.64 -14.82 3.86
N ASN A 196 -12.91 -14.67 4.24
CA ASN A 196 -13.91 -13.99 3.42
C ASN A 196 -13.52 -12.54 3.09
N ILE A 197 -12.99 -11.81 4.07
CA ILE A 197 -12.48 -10.45 3.88
C ILE A 197 -11.32 -10.43 2.88
N LEU A 198 -10.33 -11.31 3.09
CA LEU A 198 -9.13 -11.39 2.24
C LEU A 198 -9.44 -11.87 0.82
N GLU A 199 -10.36 -12.82 0.64
CA GLU A 199 -10.87 -13.24 -0.68
C GLU A 199 -11.58 -12.08 -1.40
N SER A 200 -12.32 -11.24 -0.68
CA SER A 200 -12.96 -10.07 -1.26
C SER A 200 -11.93 -9.05 -1.78
N ILE A 201 -10.84 -8.84 -1.03
CA ILE A 201 -9.70 -8.01 -1.47
C ILE A 201 -9.02 -8.63 -2.69
N TYR A 202 -8.77 -9.93 -2.67
CA TYR A 202 -8.15 -10.67 -3.78
C TYR A 202 -9.00 -10.61 -5.06
N GLY A 203 -10.31 -10.82 -4.96
CA GLY A 203 -11.22 -10.71 -6.10
C GLY A 203 -11.25 -9.30 -6.72
N ARG A 204 -11.11 -8.25 -5.90
CA ARG A 204 -10.91 -6.88 -6.39
C ARG A 204 -9.56 -6.73 -7.08
N PHE A 205 -8.49 -7.27 -6.50
CA PHE A 205 -7.14 -7.22 -7.08
C PHE A 205 -7.11 -7.85 -8.48
N LEU A 206 -7.71 -9.03 -8.68
CA LEU A 206 -7.77 -9.66 -10.00
C LEU A 206 -8.40 -8.75 -11.07
N LYS A 207 -9.41 -7.95 -10.71
CA LYS A 207 -10.07 -7.03 -11.64
C LYS A 207 -9.23 -5.79 -11.96
N LEU A 208 -8.38 -5.36 -11.02
CA LEU A 208 -7.68 -4.08 -11.10
C LEU A 208 -6.16 -4.18 -11.23
N ARG A 209 -5.57 -5.38 -11.22
CA ARG A 209 -4.11 -5.61 -11.22
C ARG A 209 -3.36 -4.83 -12.31
N ASN A 210 -3.94 -4.67 -13.50
CA ASN A 210 -3.32 -3.96 -14.62
C ASN A 210 -3.54 -2.43 -14.57
N GLN A 211 -4.31 -1.94 -13.59
CA GLN A 211 -4.69 -0.54 -13.43
C GLN A 211 -4.16 0.07 -12.13
N VAL A 212 -3.80 -0.75 -11.12
CA VAL A 212 -3.31 -0.24 -9.83
C VAL A 212 -1.81 -0.04 -9.85
N VAL A 213 -1.39 1.22 -10.04
CA VAL A 213 0.03 1.61 -10.09
C VAL A 213 0.60 1.96 -8.70
N ARG A 214 -0.25 2.33 -7.72
CA ARG A 214 0.18 2.77 -6.37
C ARG A 214 -0.14 1.71 -5.31
N GLU A 215 0.74 1.58 -4.31
CA GLU A 215 0.55 0.74 -3.11
C GLU A 215 0.51 -0.78 -3.36
N GLN A 216 1.32 -1.26 -4.31
CA GLN A 216 1.44 -2.68 -4.68
C GLN A 216 1.71 -3.61 -3.48
N LYS A 217 2.47 -3.10 -2.49
CA LYS A 217 2.80 -3.79 -1.24
C LYS A 217 1.57 -4.21 -0.43
N VAL A 218 0.50 -3.41 -0.42
CA VAL A 218 -0.73 -3.71 0.33
C VAL A 218 -1.37 -5.00 -0.18
N PHE A 219 -1.33 -5.23 -1.51
CA PHE A 219 -1.82 -6.48 -2.08
C PHE A 219 -0.93 -7.67 -1.74
N LEU A 220 0.40 -7.49 -1.72
CA LEU A 220 1.30 -8.55 -1.26
C LEU A 220 1.03 -8.93 0.19
N ILE A 221 0.73 -7.97 1.07
CA ILE A 221 0.31 -8.23 2.45
C ILE A 221 -0.98 -9.07 2.47
N ALA A 222 -1.98 -8.71 1.66
CA ALA A 222 -3.24 -9.46 1.58
C ALA A 222 -3.03 -10.90 1.10
N LEU A 223 -2.24 -11.12 0.03
CA LEU A 223 -1.91 -12.45 -0.49
C LEU A 223 -1.13 -13.28 0.52
N PHE A 224 -0.15 -12.68 1.19
CA PHE A 224 0.60 -13.35 2.26
C PHE A 224 -0.33 -13.83 3.38
N ASN A 225 -1.18 -12.94 3.90
CA ASN A 225 -2.12 -13.29 4.98
C ASN A 225 -3.16 -14.32 4.52
N LEU A 226 -3.68 -14.22 3.29
CA LEU A 226 -4.64 -15.17 2.75
C LEU A 226 -4.02 -16.57 2.61
N SER A 227 -2.79 -16.66 2.08
CA SER A 227 -2.07 -17.93 1.99
C SER A 227 -1.81 -18.53 3.38
N TYR A 228 -1.53 -17.69 4.38
CA TYR A 228 -1.37 -18.13 5.76
C TYR A 228 -2.67 -18.68 6.34
N HIS A 229 -3.80 -17.98 6.17
CA HIS A 229 -5.08 -18.43 6.73
C HIS A 229 -5.60 -19.70 6.05
N TYR A 230 -5.36 -19.86 4.75
CA TYR A 230 -5.60 -21.14 4.09
C TYR A 230 -4.74 -22.26 4.65
N HIS A 231 -3.47 -21.99 4.95
CA HIS A 231 -2.61 -22.98 5.57
C HIS A 231 -3.07 -23.37 6.98
N VAL A 232 -3.47 -22.41 7.82
CA VAL A 232 -3.96 -22.67 9.19
C VAL A 232 -5.27 -23.46 9.17
N THR A 233 -6.11 -23.25 8.16
CA THR A 233 -7.37 -23.98 7.96
C THR A 233 -7.22 -25.24 7.11
N ASP A 234 -5.99 -25.74 6.92
CA ASP A 234 -5.64 -26.96 6.16
C ASP A 234 -6.09 -26.99 4.69
N GLN A 235 -6.40 -25.84 4.10
CA GLN A 235 -6.72 -25.67 2.68
C GLN A 235 -5.44 -25.53 1.85
N ASN A 236 -4.60 -26.58 1.84
CA ASN A 236 -3.24 -26.52 1.30
C ASN A 236 -3.16 -26.19 -0.20
N GLU A 237 -4.12 -26.67 -1.01
CA GLU A 237 -4.18 -26.33 -2.44
C GLU A 237 -4.39 -24.83 -2.66
N LYS A 238 -5.32 -24.22 -1.91
CA LYS A 238 -5.56 -22.77 -1.97
C LYS A 238 -4.39 -21.98 -1.41
N ALA A 239 -3.77 -22.46 -0.34
CA ALA A 239 -2.56 -21.84 0.20
C ALA A 239 -1.43 -21.82 -0.85
N LEU A 240 -1.23 -22.92 -1.57
CA LEU A 240 -0.25 -23.04 -2.66
C LEU A 240 -0.56 -22.09 -3.82
N ASP A 241 -1.82 -22.06 -4.27
CA ASP A 241 -2.26 -21.19 -5.37
C ASP A 241 -2.02 -19.71 -5.03
N ILE A 242 -2.54 -19.24 -3.89
CA ILE A 242 -2.40 -17.84 -3.46
C ILE A 242 -0.93 -17.47 -3.22
N ALA A 243 -0.13 -18.35 -2.60
CA ALA A 243 1.28 -18.10 -2.39
C ALA A 243 2.04 -17.95 -3.72
N THR A 244 1.72 -18.79 -4.71
CA THR A 244 2.32 -18.74 -6.05
C THR A 244 1.96 -17.45 -6.76
N GLN A 245 0.69 -17.04 -6.73
CA GLN A 245 0.25 -15.77 -7.29
C GLN A 245 0.90 -14.56 -6.62
N GLY A 246 1.08 -14.60 -5.30
CA GLY A 246 1.82 -13.57 -4.57
C GLY A 246 3.29 -13.49 -4.99
N ILE A 247 3.94 -14.63 -5.24
CA ILE A 247 5.32 -14.67 -5.73
C ILE A 247 5.43 -14.05 -7.12
N ASP A 248 4.54 -14.45 -8.04
CA ASP A 248 4.55 -13.94 -9.41
C ASP A 248 4.25 -12.45 -9.45
N TYR A 249 3.28 -11.99 -8.67
CA TYR A 249 2.97 -10.56 -8.56
C TYR A 249 4.13 -9.76 -7.96
N GLY A 250 4.75 -10.22 -6.88
CA GLY A 250 5.90 -9.54 -6.28
C GLY A 250 7.08 -9.40 -7.24
N ARG A 251 7.32 -10.41 -8.09
CA ARG A 251 8.29 -10.34 -9.18
C ARG A 251 7.90 -9.34 -10.27
N GLU A 252 6.64 -9.37 -10.71
CA GLU A 252 6.10 -8.47 -11.74
C GLU A 252 6.28 -7.00 -11.34
N VAL A 253 6.02 -6.67 -10.07
CA VAL A 253 6.12 -5.30 -9.55
C VAL A 253 7.47 -4.96 -8.92
N SER A 254 8.42 -5.90 -8.91
CA SER A 254 9.74 -5.75 -8.28
C SER A 254 9.68 -5.39 -6.78
N ASP A 255 8.66 -5.87 -6.08
CA ASP A 255 8.57 -5.77 -4.61
C ASP A 255 8.86 -7.12 -3.96
N PHE A 256 10.07 -7.23 -3.41
CA PHE A 256 10.59 -8.45 -2.80
C PHE A 256 10.26 -8.58 -1.31
N THR A 257 9.59 -7.59 -0.72
CA THR A 257 9.47 -7.38 0.72
C THR A 257 8.87 -8.59 1.47
N LEU A 258 7.86 -9.24 0.87
CA LEU A 258 7.14 -10.36 1.49
C LEU A 258 7.35 -11.69 0.78
N LEU A 259 8.21 -11.73 -0.24
CA LEU A 259 8.44 -12.97 -0.98
C LEU A 259 9.02 -14.07 -0.10
N HIS A 260 9.86 -13.73 0.88
CA HIS A 260 10.35 -14.71 1.84
C HIS A 260 9.20 -15.48 2.53
N GLY A 261 8.15 -14.77 2.93
CA GLY A 261 6.99 -15.35 3.60
C GLY A 261 6.12 -16.15 2.63
N LEU A 262 5.94 -15.67 1.41
CA LEU A 262 5.17 -16.35 0.37
C LEU A 262 5.85 -17.65 -0.10
N TYR A 263 7.17 -17.64 -0.32
CA TYR A 263 7.93 -18.86 -0.60
C TYR A 263 7.86 -19.85 0.55
N TYR A 264 7.90 -19.37 1.80
CA TYR A 264 7.73 -20.24 2.95
C TYR A 264 6.37 -20.94 2.93
N ARG A 265 5.28 -20.18 2.69
CA ARG A 265 3.92 -20.74 2.57
C ARG A 265 3.81 -21.72 1.40
N GLN A 266 4.40 -21.38 0.26
CA GLN A 266 4.45 -22.27 -0.91
C GLN A 266 5.17 -23.58 -0.57
N GLY A 267 6.32 -23.53 0.12
CA GLY A 267 7.07 -24.70 0.52
C GLY A 267 6.29 -25.60 1.49
N ILE A 268 5.70 -25.03 2.54
CA ILE A 268 4.89 -25.82 3.48
C ILE A 268 3.65 -26.41 2.81
N ALA A 269 2.99 -25.67 1.91
CA ALA A 269 1.83 -26.18 1.18
C ALA A 269 2.23 -27.35 0.24
N ARG A 270 3.34 -27.22 -0.50
CA ARG A 270 3.91 -28.29 -1.33
C ARG A 270 4.24 -29.54 -0.52
N TYR A 271 4.85 -29.36 0.65
CA TYR A 271 5.16 -30.45 1.57
C TYR A 271 3.88 -31.19 2.01
N LYS A 272 2.87 -30.46 2.47
CA LYS A 272 1.58 -31.05 2.89
C LYS A 272 0.83 -31.73 1.74
N LEU A 273 1.09 -31.35 0.50
CA LEU A 273 0.54 -31.97 -0.71
C LEU A 273 1.41 -33.11 -1.28
N GLY A 274 2.53 -33.45 -0.64
CA GLY A 274 3.42 -34.53 -1.09
C GLY A 274 4.21 -34.20 -2.35
N MET A 275 4.47 -32.92 -2.63
CA MET A 275 5.22 -32.48 -3.82
C MET A 275 6.72 -32.41 -3.53
N ASP A 276 7.55 -33.12 -4.31
CA ASP A 276 9.00 -33.28 -4.06
C ASP A 276 9.81 -31.96 -4.05
N ASN A 277 9.34 -30.93 -4.75
CA ASN A 277 10.05 -29.65 -4.88
C ASN A 277 9.78 -28.65 -3.73
N TYR A 278 9.16 -29.09 -2.62
CA TYR A 278 8.85 -28.21 -1.49
C TYR A 278 10.10 -27.53 -0.89
N MET A 279 11.22 -28.26 -0.85
CA MET A 279 12.45 -27.82 -0.21
C MET A 279 13.11 -26.64 -0.95
N GLU A 280 12.90 -26.52 -2.25
CA GLU A 280 13.40 -25.38 -3.04
C GLU A 280 12.76 -24.07 -2.56
N SER A 281 11.43 -24.05 -2.41
CA SER A 281 10.70 -22.88 -1.90
C SER A 281 11.14 -22.51 -0.48
N LEU A 282 11.34 -23.50 0.40
CA LEU A 282 11.81 -23.25 1.77
C LEU A 282 13.21 -22.64 1.81
N ARG A 283 14.13 -23.11 0.94
CA ARG A 283 15.46 -22.51 0.81
C ARG A 283 15.39 -21.07 0.31
N TYR A 284 14.58 -20.79 -0.71
CA TYR A 284 14.39 -19.41 -1.18
C TYR A 284 13.88 -18.49 -0.06
N ALA A 285 12.93 -18.95 0.74
CA ALA A 285 12.42 -18.16 1.86
C ALA A 285 13.53 -17.73 2.83
N VAL A 286 14.39 -18.68 3.24
CA VAL A 286 15.47 -18.45 4.19
C VAL A 286 16.59 -17.62 3.57
N THR A 287 17.03 -17.94 2.36
CA THR A 287 18.08 -17.19 1.64
C THR A 287 17.67 -15.73 1.43
N MET A 288 16.40 -15.46 1.08
CA MET A 288 15.93 -14.07 0.95
C MET A 288 16.04 -13.30 2.27
N LEU A 289 15.67 -13.91 3.39
CA LEU A 289 15.82 -13.28 4.71
C LEU A 289 17.29 -12.99 5.04
N GLU A 290 18.21 -13.87 4.68
CA GLU A 290 19.65 -13.65 4.89
C GLU A 290 20.19 -12.50 4.03
N ILE A 291 19.79 -12.43 2.76
CA ILE A 291 20.14 -11.32 1.86
C ILE A 291 19.59 -9.99 2.39
N MET A 292 18.41 -9.99 2.99
CA MET A 292 17.76 -8.82 3.60
C MET A 292 18.32 -8.48 5.00
N ASP A 293 19.40 -9.13 5.44
CA ASP A 293 20.00 -9.02 6.78
C ASP A 293 19.02 -9.29 7.95
N ARG A 294 18.01 -10.14 7.71
CA ARG A 294 17.01 -10.58 8.70
C ARG A 294 17.37 -11.94 9.32
N LYS A 295 18.62 -12.09 9.76
CA LYS A 295 19.17 -13.38 10.26
C LYS A 295 18.36 -14.00 11.41
N LYS A 296 17.85 -13.17 12.33
CA LYS A 296 16.98 -13.65 13.43
C LYS A 296 15.68 -14.29 12.92
N LEU A 297 15.06 -13.69 11.91
CA LEU A 297 13.84 -14.21 11.29
C LEU A 297 14.13 -15.45 10.44
N ALA A 298 15.28 -15.49 9.74
CA ALA A 298 15.74 -16.69 9.04
C ALA A 298 15.91 -17.88 10.01
N GLN A 299 16.53 -17.64 11.17
CA GLN A 299 16.67 -18.67 12.22
C GLN A 299 15.32 -19.09 12.80
N LEU A 300 14.38 -18.15 12.95
CA LEU A 300 13.02 -18.46 13.37
C LEU A 300 12.30 -19.36 12.35
N TYR A 301 12.47 -19.11 11.05
CA TYR A 301 11.91 -19.97 10.01
C TYR A 301 12.48 -21.39 10.13
N ARG A 302 13.80 -21.54 10.24
CA ARG A 302 14.44 -22.85 10.42
C ARG A 302 13.91 -23.58 11.67
N SER A 303 13.85 -22.90 12.82
CA SER A 303 13.43 -23.52 14.08
C SER A 303 11.96 -23.91 14.11
N VAL A 304 11.07 -23.06 13.58
CA VAL A 304 9.64 -23.37 13.46
C VAL A 304 9.44 -24.52 12.48
N THR A 305 10.17 -24.55 11.37
CA THR A 305 10.03 -25.62 10.36
C THR A 305 10.42 -26.98 10.94
N LEU A 306 11.56 -27.04 11.61
CA LEU A 306 12.01 -28.26 12.28
C LEU A 306 11.01 -28.70 13.35
N LYS A 307 10.58 -27.78 14.23
CA LYS A 307 9.67 -28.12 15.33
C LYS A 307 8.28 -28.56 14.87
N SER A 308 7.73 -27.91 13.84
CA SER A 308 6.35 -28.12 13.41
C SER A 308 6.21 -29.18 12.32
N TYR A 309 7.25 -29.44 11.54
CA TYR A 309 7.18 -30.32 10.36
C TYR A 309 8.28 -31.37 10.30
N ASP A 310 9.26 -31.36 11.21
CA ASP A 310 10.44 -32.22 11.19
C ASP A 310 11.29 -32.06 9.90
N ILE A 311 11.36 -30.82 9.40
CA ILE A 311 12.11 -30.46 8.20
C ILE A 311 13.27 -29.55 8.57
N GLU A 312 14.49 -29.99 8.26
CA GLU A 312 15.70 -29.18 8.40
C GLU A 312 15.98 -28.41 7.10
N ILE A 313 15.92 -27.07 7.17
CA ILE A 313 16.25 -26.19 6.05
C ILE A 313 17.73 -25.80 6.17
N GLN A 314 18.53 -26.20 5.19
CA GLN A 314 19.94 -25.84 5.06
C GLN A 314 20.08 -24.35 4.72
#